data_AF-A0A448ZR54-F1
#
_entry.id   AF-A0A448ZR54-F1
#
_cell.length_a   1.000
_cell.length_b   1.000
_cell.length_c   1.000
_cell.angle_alpha   90.00
_cell.angle_beta   90.00
_cell.angle_gamma   90.00
#
_symmetry.space_group_name_H-M   'P 1'
#
loop_
_entity.id
_entity.type
_entity.pdbx_description
1 polymer ?
#
loop_
_entity_poly.entity_id
_entity_poly.type
_entity_poly.pdbx_seq_one_letter_code
_entity_poly.pdbx_strand_id
1 'polypeptide(L)'
;MAGPANPPGQPKGGFNKLFVMLPVMLAARKLDAEDPQTVQYLRMAYGSMQSLCVLVVLYTFMKASSIDDKKASNIVYIPAPPTPFADPEAKKKYTSSEYRAHVLSTARSLVGSTLFGICMTVGLHIYKGMAMGLAIQTIMGPFNLFENPLVKAILMGNGFRPEDKIFEEKDLQELTESDEVVDETGNVIPKHQLLASSKTQKAKKSQSPEDAFEELLLDTWDAGNGADVSKFVSAVTKKNCNQRSKGNEWTPLMILSGLTNKEDTASAIRKVIGMGGNPGVTDKDGWNCLHWAAFHGSLSAAKALYDYDASLLDVKDNEGKLPLEMAQQEDNKEVAKYLEEVTATAAASKTDGGDEGIRKRK
;
A
#
# COMPACT_ATOMS: atom_id res chain seq x y z
N MET A 1 -32.69 12.77 30.93
CA MET A 1 -31.77 13.88 31.30
C MET A 1 -30.37 13.47 30.88
N ALA A 2 -29.89 13.97 29.74
CA ALA A 2 -28.51 13.75 29.31
C ALA A 2 -27.60 14.64 30.17
N GLY A 3 -26.63 14.04 30.85
CA GLY A 3 -25.63 14.79 31.61
C GLY A 3 -24.76 15.67 30.70
N PRO A 4 -24.15 16.74 31.23
CA PRO A 4 -23.37 17.66 30.42
C PRO A 4 -22.20 16.95 29.75
N ALA A 5 -22.04 17.18 28.45
CA ALA A 5 -20.90 16.69 27.68
C ALA A 5 -19.61 17.35 28.21
N ASN A 6 -18.58 16.53 28.49
CA ASN A 6 -17.28 17.05 28.90
C ASN A 6 -16.68 17.95 27.80
N PRO A 7 -16.05 19.08 28.17
CA PRO A 7 -15.38 19.95 27.21
C PRO A 7 -14.16 19.25 26.56
N PRO A 8 -13.79 19.64 25.33
CA PRO A 8 -12.70 19.03 24.58
C PRO A 8 -11.36 19.27 25.27
N GLY A 9 -10.68 18.19 25.68
CA GLY A 9 -9.32 18.25 26.23
C GLY A 9 -9.12 17.60 27.60
N GLN A 10 -10.18 17.26 28.34
CA GLN A 10 -10.02 16.48 29.57
C GLN A 10 -9.76 14.99 29.24
N PRO A 11 -8.80 14.33 29.92
CA PRO A 11 -8.67 12.89 29.84
C PRO A 11 -10.00 12.27 30.26
N LYS A 12 -10.63 11.49 29.38
CA LYS A 12 -11.78 10.66 29.76
C LYS A 12 -11.27 9.73 30.85
N GLY A 13 -11.59 10.05 32.11
CA GLY A 13 -11.07 9.34 33.28
C GLY A 13 -11.29 7.84 33.11
N GLY A 14 -10.20 7.11 32.87
CA GLY A 14 -10.22 5.66 32.92
C GLY A 14 -10.71 5.26 34.30
N PHE A 15 -11.70 4.38 34.35
CA PHE A 15 -12.19 3.83 35.61
C PHE A 15 -11.00 3.24 36.39
N ASN A 16 -10.73 3.75 37.59
CA ASN A 16 -9.53 3.36 38.34
C ASN A 16 -9.67 1.90 38.83
N LYS A 17 -8.81 1.02 38.32
CA LYS A 17 -8.76 -0.42 38.68
C LYS A 17 -8.80 -0.68 40.17
N LEU A 18 -8.29 0.25 40.96
CA LEU A 18 -8.27 0.18 42.42
C LEU A 18 -9.65 -0.03 43.04
N PHE A 19 -10.72 0.54 42.45
CA PHE A 19 -12.08 0.41 42.96
C PHE A 19 -12.70 -0.98 42.79
N VAL A 20 -12.22 -1.77 41.83
CA VAL A 20 -12.64 -3.18 41.64
C VAL A 20 -11.67 -4.11 42.35
N MET A 21 -10.38 -3.81 42.31
CA MET A 21 -9.34 -4.66 42.90
C MET A 21 -9.47 -4.78 44.42
N LEU A 22 -9.82 -3.69 45.13
CA LEU A 22 -9.94 -3.69 46.58
C LEU A 22 -11.08 -4.60 47.08
N PRO A 23 -12.34 -4.48 46.59
CA PRO A 23 -13.40 -5.42 46.94
C PRO A 23 -13.06 -6.87 46.59
N VAL A 24 -12.44 -7.11 45.43
CA VAL A 24 -12.04 -8.46 45.00
C VAL A 24 -11.00 -9.07 45.93
N MET A 25 -9.98 -8.30 46.34
CA MET A 25 -8.99 -8.77 47.30
C MET A 25 -9.58 -9.03 48.69
N LEU A 26 -10.50 -8.17 49.16
CA LEU A 26 -11.18 -8.35 50.43
C LEU A 26 -12.11 -9.58 50.42
N ALA A 27 -12.81 -9.82 49.30
CA ALA A 27 -13.64 -11.00 49.12
C ALA A 27 -12.80 -12.28 49.00
N ALA A 28 -11.69 -12.23 48.25
CA ALA A 28 -10.77 -13.36 48.10
C ALA A 28 -10.19 -13.79 49.44
N ARG A 29 -9.82 -12.85 50.33
CA ARG A 29 -9.33 -13.17 51.69
C ARG A 29 -10.33 -13.92 52.57
N LYS A 30 -11.62 -13.88 52.26
CA LYS A 30 -12.66 -14.61 52.99
C LYS A 30 -12.86 -16.04 52.49
N LEU A 31 -12.21 -16.42 51.39
CA LEU A 31 -12.22 -17.78 50.87
C LEU A 31 -11.19 -18.62 51.62
N ASP A 32 -11.58 -19.82 52.05
CA ASP A 32 -10.65 -20.79 52.60
C ASP A 32 -9.89 -21.47 51.45
N ALA A 33 -8.69 -20.97 51.16
CA ALA A 33 -7.84 -21.50 50.09
C ALA A 33 -7.13 -22.82 50.46
N GLU A 34 -7.31 -23.32 51.68
CA GLU A 34 -6.74 -24.59 52.14
C GLU A 34 -7.75 -25.73 52.04
N ASP A 35 -9.05 -25.43 52.06
CA ASP A 35 -10.12 -26.40 51.86
C ASP A 35 -10.12 -26.98 50.43
N PRO A 36 -9.99 -28.32 50.26
CA PRO A 36 -9.98 -28.96 48.96
C PRO A 36 -11.24 -28.70 48.10
N GLN A 37 -12.41 -28.57 48.73
CA GLN A 37 -13.64 -28.29 47.98
C GLN A 37 -13.63 -26.87 47.41
N THR A 38 -13.26 -25.88 48.22
CA THR A 38 -13.12 -24.48 47.81
C THR A 38 -12.12 -24.32 46.68
N VAL A 39 -10.96 -24.99 46.75
CA VAL A 39 -9.97 -24.98 45.66
C VAL A 39 -10.54 -25.60 44.38
N GLN A 40 -11.32 -26.68 44.47
CA GLN A 40 -11.94 -27.30 43.30
C GLN A 40 -12.98 -26.39 42.65
N TYR A 41 -13.83 -25.71 43.44
CA TYR A 41 -14.76 -24.72 42.93
C TYR A 41 -14.04 -23.55 42.24
N LEU A 42 -12.93 -23.07 42.81
CA LEU A 42 -12.11 -22.03 42.19
C LEU A 42 -11.51 -22.47 40.85
N ARG A 43 -11.06 -23.72 40.72
CA ARG A 43 -10.57 -24.26 39.43
C ARG A 43 -11.67 -24.30 38.38
N MET A 44 -12.86 -24.76 38.74
CA MET A 44 -14.01 -24.81 37.83
C MET A 44 -14.46 -23.41 37.41
N ALA A 45 -14.58 -22.47 38.36
CA ALA A 45 -14.94 -21.09 38.08
C ALA A 45 -13.90 -20.41 37.18
N TYR A 46 -12.61 -20.58 37.49
CA TYR A 46 -11.52 -20.06 36.69
C TYR A 46 -11.52 -20.65 35.28
N GLY A 47 -11.58 -21.98 35.13
CA GLY A 47 -11.59 -22.65 33.83
C GLY A 47 -12.77 -22.22 32.96
N SER A 48 -13.96 -22.10 33.56
CA SER A 48 -15.17 -21.65 32.85
C SER A 48 -15.03 -20.20 32.37
N MET A 49 -14.54 -19.32 33.25
CA MET A 49 -14.34 -17.91 32.90
C MET A 49 -13.23 -17.73 31.85
N GLN A 50 -12.11 -18.42 31.98
CA GLN A 50 -11.03 -18.31 30.99
C GLN A 50 -11.45 -18.88 29.63
N SER A 51 -12.30 -19.92 29.60
CA SER A 51 -12.88 -20.41 28.34
C SER A 51 -13.72 -19.32 27.67
N LEU A 52 -14.55 -18.59 28.43
CA LEU A 52 -15.30 -17.46 27.92
C LEU A 52 -14.37 -16.33 27.41
N CYS A 53 -13.33 -15.98 28.18
CA CYS A 53 -12.34 -14.99 27.75
C CYS A 53 -11.66 -15.38 26.44
N VAL A 54 -11.24 -16.64 26.30
CA VAL A 54 -10.62 -17.16 25.07
C VAL A 54 -11.60 -17.08 23.89
N LEU A 55 -12.87 -17.44 24.08
CA LEU A 55 -13.89 -17.30 23.03
C LEU A 55 -14.06 -15.84 22.58
N VAL A 56 -14.10 -14.89 23.51
CA VAL A 56 -14.17 -13.45 23.20
C VAL A 56 -12.91 -12.98 22.45
N VAL A 57 -11.74 -13.43 22.86
CA VAL A 57 -10.46 -13.11 22.20
C VAL A 57 -10.41 -13.67 20.77
N LEU A 58 -10.81 -14.93 20.58
CA LEU A 58 -10.86 -15.57 19.26
C LEU A 58 -11.89 -14.89 18.36
N TYR A 59 -13.07 -14.57 18.88
CA TYR A 59 -14.09 -13.80 18.15
C TYR A 59 -13.55 -12.42 17.75
N THR A 60 -12.86 -11.73 18.65
CA THR A 60 -12.22 -10.44 18.38
C THR A 60 -11.18 -10.56 17.27
N PHE A 61 -10.34 -11.59 17.31
CA PHE A 61 -9.33 -11.85 16.28
C PHE A 61 -9.95 -12.16 14.92
N MET A 62 -10.98 -13.00 14.88
CA MET A 62 -11.72 -13.31 13.64
C MET A 62 -12.33 -12.03 13.06
N LYS A 63 -12.97 -11.21 13.90
CA LYS A 63 -13.59 -9.97 13.46
C LYS A 63 -12.57 -8.92 12.98
N ALA A 64 -11.43 -8.83 13.66
CA ALA A 64 -10.29 -8.01 13.26
C ALA A 64 -9.69 -8.48 11.91
N SER A 65 -9.70 -9.78 11.66
CA SER A 65 -9.21 -10.36 10.40
C SER A 65 -10.16 -10.10 9.22
N SER A 66 -11.45 -9.94 9.50
CA SER A 66 -12.51 -9.67 8.51
C SER A 66 -12.73 -8.18 8.20
N ILE A 67 -11.80 -7.29 8.56
CA ILE A 67 -11.92 -5.85 8.27
C ILE A 67 -11.82 -5.60 6.76
N ASP A 68 -12.75 -4.80 6.23
CA ASP A 68 -12.84 -4.40 4.81
C ASP A 68 -11.55 -3.70 4.33
N ASP A 69 -11.08 -4.11 3.16
CA ASP A 69 -9.84 -3.66 2.51
C ASP A 69 -9.80 -2.13 2.30
N LYS A 70 -10.97 -1.48 2.17
CA LYS A 70 -11.05 -0.02 1.97
C LYS A 70 -10.64 0.80 3.20
N LYS A 71 -10.96 0.34 4.42
CA LYS A 71 -10.50 0.99 5.67
C LYS A 71 -9.13 0.44 6.08
N ALA A 72 -8.88 -0.83 5.77
CA ALA A 72 -7.66 -1.53 6.11
C ALA A 72 -6.38 -0.84 5.64
N SER A 73 -6.44 -0.23 4.46
CA SER A 73 -5.33 0.42 3.80
C SER A 73 -5.16 1.88 4.17
N ASN A 74 -5.90 2.46 5.12
CA ASN A 74 -5.64 3.85 5.52
C ASN A 74 -4.47 3.96 6.50
N ILE A 75 -3.62 4.97 6.32
CA ILE A 75 -2.67 5.37 7.37
C ILE A 75 -3.43 6.20 8.38
N VAL A 76 -3.32 5.78 9.63
CA VAL A 76 -3.89 6.47 10.78
C VAL A 76 -2.80 6.88 11.74
N TYR A 77 -3.03 7.98 12.45
CA TYR A 77 -2.13 8.50 13.46
C TYR A 77 -2.67 8.12 14.84
N ILE A 78 -1.94 7.27 15.55
CA ILE A 78 -2.39 6.65 16.79
C ILE A 78 -1.63 7.28 17.96
N PRO A 79 -2.33 7.74 19.03
CA PRO A 79 -1.67 8.34 20.17
C PRO A 79 -0.73 7.35 20.87
N ALA A 80 0.44 7.83 21.28
CA ALA A 80 1.37 7.05 22.08
C ALA A 80 0.75 6.71 23.45
N PRO A 81 1.10 5.56 24.05
CA PRO A 81 0.62 5.20 25.38
C PRO A 81 1.02 6.29 26.39
N PRO A 82 0.14 6.60 27.36
CA PRO A 82 0.41 7.64 28.34
C PRO A 82 1.65 7.26 29.17
N THR A 83 2.68 8.10 29.15
CA THR A 83 3.85 7.91 29.99
C THR A 83 3.51 8.34 31.42
N PRO A 84 3.83 7.51 32.43
CA PRO A 84 3.79 7.96 33.82
C PRO A 84 4.65 9.22 33.94
N PHE A 85 4.13 10.27 34.57
CA PHE A 85 4.83 11.55 34.79
C PHE A 85 5.07 12.40 33.52
N ALA A 86 4.24 12.25 32.48
CA ALA A 86 4.22 13.22 31.40
C ALA A 86 3.94 14.63 31.94
N ASP A 87 4.66 15.63 31.43
CA ASP A 87 4.37 17.04 31.67
C ASP A 87 2.92 17.34 31.21
N PRO A 88 2.05 17.93 32.06
CA PRO A 88 0.69 18.29 31.68
C PRO A 88 0.60 19.20 30.45
N GLU A 89 1.66 19.97 30.15
CA GLU A 89 1.73 20.87 28.99
C GLU A 89 2.39 20.23 27.76
N ALA A 90 2.89 18.99 27.86
CA ALA A 90 3.52 18.31 26.73
C ALA A 90 2.52 18.07 25.60
N LYS A 91 2.97 18.33 24.36
CA LYS A 91 2.20 18.03 23.15
C LYS A 91 1.90 16.54 23.04
N LYS A 92 0.71 16.22 22.52
CA LYS A 92 0.29 14.83 22.31
C LYS A 92 1.08 14.22 21.15
N LYS A 93 1.73 13.09 21.43
CA LYS A 93 2.54 12.37 20.44
C LYS A 93 1.71 11.31 19.73
N TYR A 94 1.85 11.22 18.42
CA TYR A 94 1.20 10.23 17.57
C TYR A 94 2.22 9.45 16.74
N THR A 95 1.92 8.19 16.48
CA THR A 95 2.71 7.32 15.60
C THR A 95 1.92 7.01 14.35
N SER A 96 2.59 6.98 13.21
CA SER A 96 1.99 6.61 11.92
C SER A 96 1.93 5.10 11.79
N SER A 97 0.74 4.54 11.56
CA SER A 97 0.61 3.11 11.28
C SER A 97 -0.49 2.84 10.26
N GLU A 98 -0.37 1.74 9.52
CA GLU A 98 -1.47 1.24 8.70
C GLU A 98 -2.55 0.65 9.60
N TYR A 99 -3.81 1.07 9.39
CA TYR A 99 -4.92 0.72 10.26
C TYR A 99 -5.07 -0.79 10.44
N ARG A 100 -5.09 -1.57 9.34
CA ARG A 100 -5.19 -3.04 9.41
C ARG A 100 -4.00 -3.67 10.11
N ALA A 101 -2.79 -3.21 9.82
CA ALA A 101 -1.59 -3.73 10.47
C ALA A 101 -1.64 -3.51 11.98
N HIS A 102 -2.04 -2.31 12.41
CA HIS A 102 -2.19 -1.99 13.82
C HIS A 102 -3.30 -2.79 14.51
N VAL A 103 -4.47 -2.92 13.88
CA VAL A 103 -5.58 -3.72 14.42
C VAL A 103 -5.18 -5.19 14.55
N LEU A 104 -4.57 -5.79 13.51
CA LEU A 104 -4.15 -7.18 13.54
C LEU A 104 -3.02 -7.42 14.53
N SER A 105 -2.05 -6.50 14.64
CA SER A 105 -1.00 -6.56 15.65
C SER A 105 -1.59 -6.53 17.06
N THR A 106 -2.52 -5.60 17.31
CA THR A 106 -3.24 -5.50 18.58
C THR A 106 -4.01 -6.79 18.89
N ALA A 107 -4.72 -7.35 17.91
CA ALA A 107 -5.46 -8.59 18.08
C ALA A 107 -4.55 -9.81 18.35
N ARG A 108 -3.41 -9.92 17.67
CA ARG A 108 -2.39 -10.97 17.93
C ARG A 108 -1.79 -10.83 19.32
N SER A 109 -1.45 -9.61 19.71
CA SER A 109 -0.95 -9.31 21.05
C SER A 109 -1.97 -9.68 22.13
N LEU A 110 -3.26 -9.43 21.89
CA LEU A 110 -4.34 -9.82 22.79
C LEU A 110 -4.43 -11.35 22.94
N VAL A 111 -4.34 -12.10 21.84
CA VAL A 111 -4.29 -13.58 21.88
C VAL A 111 -3.09 -14.06 22.70
N GLY A 112 -1.89 -13.57 22.37
CA GLY A 112 -0.65 -13.97 23.02
C GLY A 112 -0.64 -13.65 24.52
N SER A 113 -1.00 -12.44 24.91
CA SER A 113 -1.05 -12.00 26.30
C SER A 113 -2.09 -12.74 27.12
N THR A 114 -3.27 -13.04 26.56
CA THR A 114 -4.32 -13.81 27.24
C THR A 114 -3.87 -15.25 27.49
N LEU A 115 -3.37 -15.95 26.46
CA LEU A 115 -2.88 -17.33 26.60
C LEU A 115 -1.69 -17.39 27.57
N PHE A 116 -0.75 -16.46 27.47
CA PHE A 116 0.37 -16.37 28.39
C PHE A 116 -0.10 -16.16 29.85
N GLY A 117 -1.04 -15.24 30.09
CA GLY A 117 -1.60 -15.00 31.41
C GLY A 117 -2.29 -16.23 32.01
N ILE A 118 -3.04 -16.98 31.18
CA ILE A 118 -3.67 -18.24 31.59
C ILE A 118 -2.61 -19.28 31.94
N CYS A 119 -1.64 -19.53 31.05
CA CYS A 119 -0.56 -20.49 31.28
C CYS A 119 0.25 -20.15 32.54
N MET A 120 0.57 -18.88 32.76
CA MET A 120 1.28 -18.42 33.95
C MET A 120 0.46 -18.65 35.22
N THR A 121 -0.85 -18.34 35.20
CA THR A 121 -1.72 -18.53 36.36
C THR A 121 -1.89 -20.02 36.70
N VAL A 122 -2.12 -20.86 35.69
CA VAL A 122 -2.24 -22.32 35.84
C VAL A 122 -0.92 -22.92 36.34
N GLY A 123 0.21 -22.54 35.72
CA GLY A 123 1.54 -23.02 36.11
C GLY A 123 1.89 -22.65 37.55
N LEU A 124 1.62 -21.41 37.96
CA LEU A 124 1.83 -20.94 39.32
C LEU A 124 0.90 -21.63 40.34
N HIS A 125 -0.34 -21.94 39.95
CA HIS A 125 -1.27 -22.70 40.79
C HIS A 125 -0.79 -24.15 40.98
N ILE A 126 -0.34 -24.82 39.91
CA ILE A 126 0.17 -26.19 39.97
C ILE A 126 1.49 -26.25 40.75
N TYR A 127 2.41 -25.32 40.50
CA TYR A 127 3.76 -25.33 41.07
C TYR A 127 3.80 -24.85 42.53
N LYS A 128 3.05 -23.79 42.88
CA LYS A 128 3.09 -23.16 44.22
C LYS A 128 1.79 -23.28 45.01
N GLY A 129 0.77 -23.99 44.50
CA GLY A 129 -0.51 -24.14 45.20
C GLY A 129 -1.30 -22.83 45.36
N MET A 130 -0.99 -21.78 44.60
CA MET A 130 -1.59 -20.45 44.80
C MET A 130 -3.06 -20.41 44.34
N ALA A 131 -3.99 -20.83 45.20
CA ALA A 131 -5.43 -20.85 44.89
C ALA A 131 -6.06 -19.45 44.82
N MET A 132 -5.57 -18.49 45.60
CA MET A 132 -6.04 -17.10 45.56
C MET A 132 -5.81 -16.42 44.20
N GLY A 133 -4.76 -16.83 43.49
CA GLY A 133 -4.50 -16.35 42.13
C GLY A 133 -5.64 -16.68 41.16
N LEU A 134 -6.26 -17.86 41.31
CA LEU A 134 -7.41 -18.28 40.50
C LEU A 134 -8.62 -17.39 40.77
N ALA A 135 -8.92 -17.09 42.04
CA ALA A 135 -10.04 -16.23 42.42
C ALA A 135 -9.90 -14.82 41.83
N ILE A 136 -8.71 -14.22 41.98
CA ILE A 136 -8.43 -12.88 41.45
C ILE A 136 -8.53 -12.87 39.92
N GLN A 137 -7.91 -13.83 39.23
CA GLN A 137 -7.91 -13.86 37.76
C GLN A 137 -9.26 -14.26 37.14
N THR A 138 -10.12 -14.93 37.90
CA THR A 138 -11.52 -15.17 37.49
C THR A 138 -12.29 -13.85 37.35
N ILE A 139 -11.98 -12.84 38.17
CA ILE A 139 -12.63 -11.53 38.06
C ILE A 139 -11.81 -10.60 37.16
N MET A 140 -10.49 -10.52 37.37
CA MET A 140 -9.63 -9.58 36.66
C MET A 140 -9.44 -9.92 35.17
N GLY A 141 -9.49 -11.20 34.80
CA GLY A 141 -9.34 -11.63 33.40
C GLY A 141 -10.34 -10.94 32.46
N PRO A 142 -11.67 -11.09 32.69
CA PRO A 142 -12.69 -10.40 31.91
C PRO A 142 -12.57 -8.87 31.93
N PHE A 143 -12.21 -8.28 33.09
CA PHE A 143 -12.04 -6.83 33.19
C PHE A 143 -10.88 -6.31 32.33
N ASN A 144 -9.73 -6.98 32.38
CA ASN A 144 -8.59 -6.64 31.52
C ASN A 144 -8.93 -6.80 30.04
N LEU A 145 -9.75 -7.81 29.72
CA LEU A 145 -10.22 -8.03 28.35
C LEU A 145 -11.15 -6.90 27.88
N PHE A 146 -12.06 -6.42 28.73
CA PHE A 146 -12.96 -5.31 28.44
C PHE A 146 -12.25 -3.96 28.26
N GLU A 147 -11.09 -3.77 28.90
CA GLU A 147 -10.27 -2.57 28.70
C GLU A 147 -9.57 -2.54 27.35
N ASN A 148 -9.41 -3.70 26.69
CA ASN A 148 -8.82 -3.73 25.37
C ASN A 148 -9.71 -2.95 24.38
N PRO A 149 -9.15 -2.01 23.60
CA PRO A 149 -9.93 -1.15 22.71
C PRO A 149 -10.74 -1.94 21.67
N LEU A 150 -10.20 -3.06 21.17
CA LEU A 150 -10.88 -3.90 20.19
C LEU A 150 -12.09 -4.61 20.80
N VAL A 151 -11.92 -5.19 21.99
CA VAL A 151 -13.00 -5.90 22.68
C VAL A 151 -14.09 -4.92 23.09
N LYS A 152 -13.70 -3.76 23.63
CA LYS A 152 -14.63 -2.70 24.01
C LYS A 152 -15.46 -2.24 22.82
N ALA A 153 -14.84 -2.02 21.67
CA ALA A 153 -15.53 -1.60 20.44
C ALA A 153 -16.57 -2.63 19.98
N ILE A 154 -16.23 -3.92 20.08
CA ILE A 154 -17.15 -5.02 19.73
C ILE A 154 -18.31 -5.13 20.73
N LEU A 155 -18.04 -5.06 22.04
CA LEU A 155 -19.05 -5.25 23.07
C LEU A 155 -19.98 -4.04 23.27
N MET A 156 -19.51 -2.81 23.01
CA MET A 156 -20.31 -1.58 23.17
C MET A 156 -21.16 -1.21 21.94
N GLY A 157 -21.18 -2.04 20.89
CA GLY A 157 -22.26 -2.04 19.90
C GLY A 157 -21.99 -1.37 18.55
N ASN A 158 -20.76 -0.94 18.25
CA ASN A 158 -20.44 -0.43 16.91
C ASN A 158 -19.43 -1.28 16.13
N GLY A 159 -18.55 -2.04 16.78
CA GLY A 159 -17.63 -2.94 16.08
C GLY A 159 -16.52 -2.20 15.33
N PHE A 160 -16.30 -2.55 14.06
CA PHE A 160 -15.24 -2.00 13.20
C PHE A 160 -15.83 -1.17 12.05
N ARG A 161 -16.77 -0.26 12.31
CA ARG A 161 -17.33 0.56 11.24
C ARG A 161 -16.30 1.58 10.74
N PRO A 162 -16.44 2.09 9.50
CA PRO A 162 -15.57 3.13 8.97
C PRO A 162 -15.41 4.36 9.88
N GLU A 163 -16.49 4.80 10.51
CA GLU A 163 -16.56 5.97 11.38
C GLU A 163 -16.03 5.76 12.80
N ASP A 164 -15.84 4.50 13.22
CA ASP A 164 -15.39 4.20 14.59
C ASP A 164 -13.89 4.46 14.74
N LYS A 165 -13.55 5.30 15.72
CA LYS A 165 -12.17 5.59 16.15
C LYS A 165 -11.82 4.76 17.38
N ILE A 166 -11.35 3.54 17.15
CA ILE A 166 -11.17 2.52 18.19
C ILE A 166 -9.96 2.84 19.10
N PHE A 167 -8.95 3.50 18.54
CA PHE A 167 -7.69 3.84 19.21
C PHE A 167 -7.54 5.33 19.47
N GLU A 168 -8.64 6.10 19.37
CA GLU A 168 -8.59 7.57 19.37
C GLU A 168 -7.70 8.12 18.24
N GLU A 169 -7.64 7.38 17.12
CA GLU A 169 -6.83 7.71 15.98
C GLU A 169 -7.31 8.96 15.24
N LYS A 170 -6.37 9.66 14.61
CA LYS A 170 -6.63 10.81 13.75
C LYS A 170 -6.27 10.51 12.31
N ASP A 171 -7.03 11.09 11.38
CA ASP A 171 -6.63 11.20 9.99
C ASP A 171 -5.65 12.37 9.81
N LEU A 172 -4.91 12.38 8.69
CA LEU A 172 -3.92 13.43 8.38
C LEU A 172 -4.52 14.85 8.44
N GLN A 173 -5.79 15.00 8.08
CA GLN A 173 -6.50 16.28 8.07
C GLN A 173 -6.92 16.75 9.47
N GLU A 174 -7.02 15.83 10.43
CA GLU A 174 -7.46 16.10 11.80
C GLU A 174 -6.31 16.44 12.75
N LEU A 175 -5.06 16.32 12.29
CA LEU A 175 -3.86 16.70 13.03
C LEU A 175 -3.78 18.23 13.20
N THR A 176 -3.70 18.69 14.44
CA THR A 176 -3.55 20.09 14.84
C THR A 176 -2.09 20.46 15.10
N GLU A 177 -1.76 21.75 15.21
CA GLU A 177 -0.38 22.23 15.48
C GLU A 177 0.15 21.82 16.87
N SER A 178 -0.75 21.44 17.76
CA SER A 178 -0.48 20.87 19.08
C SER A 178 -0.21 19.37 19.08
N ASP A 179 -0.37 18.69 17.94
CA ASP A 179 -0.06 17.26 17.79
C ASP A 179 1.34 17.09 17.20
N GLU A 180 2.15 16.22 17.80
CA GLU A 180 3.47 15.86 17.27
C GLU A 180 3.42 14.44 16.72
N VAL A 181 3.69 14.28 15.43
CA VAL A 181 3.87 12.94 14.84
C VAL A 181 5.32 12.54 15.01
N VAL A 182 5.57 11.37 15.58
CA VAL A 182 6.91 10.83 15.80
C VAL A 182 7.15 9.57 14.99
N ASP A 183 8.39 9.38 14.55
CA ASP A 183 8.85 8.12 13.94
C ASP A 183 9.13 7.03 15.00
N GLU A 184 9.48 5.82 14.55
CA GLU A 184 9.81 4.68 15.42
C GLU A 184 11.02 4.94 16.33
N THR A 185 11.86 5.92 15.97
CA THR A 185 13.04 6.34 16.75
C THR A 185 12.76 7.52 17.69
N GLY A 186 11.53 8.04 17.68
CA GLY A 186 11.08 9.14 18.53
C GLY A 186 11.35 10.55 17.97
N ASN A 187 11.80 10.69 16.72
CA ASN A 187 12.00 12.01 16.10
C ASN A 187 10.67 12.56 15.57
N VAL A 188 10.49 13.88 15.66
CA VAL A 188 9.29 14.56 15.20
C VAL A 188 9.30 14.70 13.67
N ILE A 189 8.27 14.20 13.00
CA ILE A 189 8.06 14.32 11.57
C ILE A 189 7.23 15.57 11.27
N PRO A 190 7.75 16.54 10.49
CA PRO A 190 7.00 17.72 10.09
C PRO A 190 5.77 17.38 9.24
N LYS A 191 4.65 18.09 9.46
CA LYS A 191 3.38 17.87 8.74
C LYS A 191 3.50 17.97 7.21
N HIS A 192 4.40 18.81 6.68
CA HIS A 192 4.64 18.91 5.24
C HIS A 192 5.23 17.63 4.63
N GLN A 193 6.07 16.90 5.37
CA GLN A 193 6.64 15.62 4.92
C GLN A 193 5.59 14.50 4.97
N LEU A 194 4.66 14.56 5.93
CA LEU A 194 3.51 13.65 5.99
C LEU A 194 2.58 13.83 4.79
N LEU A 195 2.32 15.08 4.39
CA LEU A 195 1.51 15.40 3.20
C LEU A 195 2.17 14.95 1.91
N ALA A 196 3.50 15.11 1.78
CA ALA A 196 4.25 14.58 0.65
C ALA A 196 4.18 13.05 0.58
N SER A 197 4.42 12.37 1.71
CA SER A 197 4.37 10.91 1.80
C SER A 197 2.98 10.34 1.55
N SER A 198 1.93 11.03 2.01
CA SER A 198 0.54 10.65 1.75
C SER A 198 0.17 10.76 0.27
N LYS A 199 0.64 11.80 -0.43
CA LYS A 199 0.46 11.93 -1.90
C LYS A 199 1.13 10.77 -2.64
N THR A 200 2.37 10.43 -2.28
CA THR A 200 3.11 9.31 -2.88
C THR A 200 2.47 7.94 -2.58
N GLN A 201 1.86 7.75 -1.40
CA GLN A 201 1.20 6.49 -1.05
C GLN A 201 -0.23 6.35 -1.56
N LYS A 202 -0.98 7.45 -1.75
CA LYS A 202 -2.30 7.40 -2.37
C LYS A 202 -2.21 6.96 -3.83
N ALA A 203 -1.09 7.24 -4.49
CA ALA A 203 -0.75 6.71 -5.82
C ALA A 203 -0.56 5.18 -5.81
N LYS A 204 0.06 4.63 -4.75
CA LYS A 204 0.37 3.18 -4.61
C LYS A 204 -0.80 2.27 -4.22
N LYS A 205 -1.94 2.79 -3.75
CA LYS A 205 -3.00 1.99 -3.08
C LYS A 205 -4.16 1.55 -3.96
N SER A 206 -4.26 2.01 -5.20
CA SER A 206 -5.46 1.84 -6.01
C SER A 206 -5.24 0.94 -7.21
N GLN A 207 -4.63 -0.24 -7.09
CA GLN A 207 -4.15 -0.89 -8.32
C GLN A 207 -4.60 -2.33 -8.53
N SER A 208 -5.58 -2.48 -9.44
CA SER A 208 -5.77 -3.72 -10.21
C SER A 208 -4.46 -4.10 -10.93
N PRO A 209 -4.29 -5.35 -11.39
CA PRO A 209 -3.10 -5.74 -12.15
C PRO A 209 -2.78 -4.80 -13.33
N GLU A 210 -3.81 -4.19 -13.92
CA GLU A 210 -3.68 -3.20 -14.98
C GLU A 210 -3.08 -1.90 -14.44
N ASP A 211 -3.61 -1.38 -13.33
CA ASP A 211 -3.08 -0.16 -12.74
C ASP A 211 -1.64 -0.36 -12.23
N ALA A 212 -1.30 -1.53 -11.67
CA ALA A 212 0.05 -1.88 -11.20
C ALA A 212 1.07 -1.85 -12.34
N PHE A 213 0.64 -2.32 -13.51
CA PHE A 213 1.44 -2.22 -14.72
C PHE A 213 1.49 -0.79 -15.26
N GLU A 214 0.43 0.00 -15.10
CA GLU A 214 0.44 1.43 -15.42
C GLU A 214 1.42 2.22 -14.54
N GLU A 215 1.49 1.95 -13.23
CA GLU A 215 2.50 2.55 -12.34
C GLU A 215 3.91 2.17 -12.79
N LEU A 216 4.15 0.88 -13.09
CA LEU A 216 5.45 0.45 -13.62
C LEU A 216 5.82 1.13 -14.95
N LEU A 217 4.83 1.34 -15.83
CA LEU A 217 5.01 2.03 -17.11
C LEU A 217 5.42 3.49 -16.89
N LEU A 218 4.76 4.19 -15.97
CA LEU A 218 5.07 5.59 -15.62
C LEU A 218 6.39 5.73 -14.85
N ASP A 219 6.69 4.84 -13.91
CA ASP A 219 7.96 4.82 -13.17
C ASP A 219 9.15 4.59 -14.12
N THR A 220 8.97 3.73 -15.13
CA THR A 220 10.00 3.46 -16.15
C THR A 220 10.25 4.71 -16.99
N TRP A 221 9.19 5.45 -17.33
CA TRP A 221 9.29 6.72 -18.03
C TRP A 221 10.02 7.78 -17.22
N ASP A 222 9.61 7.99 -15.96
CA ASP A 222 10.17 9.01 -15.06
C ASP A 222 11.65 8.73 -14.74
N ALA A 223 12.05 7.46 -14.73
CA ALA A 223 13.45 7.07 -14.57
C ALA A 223 14.32 7.43 -15.79
N GLY A 224 13.72 7.60 -16.98
CA GLY A 224 14.39 7.95 -18.22
C GLY A 224 15.61 7.06 -18.50
N ASN A 225 16.79 7.68 -18.67
CA ASN A 225 18.02 6.94 -18.95
C ASN A 225 18.50 6.03 -17.79
N GLY A 226 18.00 6.24 -16.57
CA GLY A 226 18.28 5.39 -15.41
C GLY A 226 17.31 4.21 -15.26
N ALA A 227 16.37 4.03 -16.20
CA ALA A 227 15.38 2.97 -16.13
C ALA A 227 16.00 1.57 -16.28
N ASP A 228 15.56 0.64 -15.44
CA ASP A 228 15.90 -0.78 -15.57
C ASP A 228 15.02 -1.42 -16.66
N VAL A 229 15.49 -1.33 -17.90
CA VAL A 229 14.82 -1.88 -19.08
C VAL A 229 14.58 -3.38 -18.96
N SER A 230 15.51 -4.11 -18.34
CA SER A 230 15.39 -5.57 -18.16
C SER A 230 14.23 -5.92 -17.22
N LYS A 231 14.12 -5.20 -16.10
CA LYS A 231 13.00 -5.34 -15.16
C LYS A 231 11.68 -4.98 -15.84
N PHE A 232 11.62 -3.86 -16.57
CA PHE A 232 10.41 -3.44 -17.30
C PHE A 232 9.94 -4.52 -18.28
N VAL A 233 10.83 -4.98 -19.16
CA VAL A 233 10.51 -5.99 -20.19
C VAL A 233 10.11 -7.34 -19.56
N SER A 234 10.65 -7.69 -18.38
CA SER A 234 10.23 -8.91 -17.67
C SER A 234 8.78 -8.87 -17.18
N ALA A 235 8.24 -7.68 -16.93
CA ALA A 235 6.85 -7.48 -16.53
C ALA A 235 5.88 -7.35 -17.74
N VAL A 236 6.42 -7.13 -18.94
CA VAL A 236 5.62 -7.15 -20.18
C VAL A 236 5.33 -8.60 -20.58
N THR A 237 4.08 -8.85 -20.91
CA THR A 237 3.52 -10.14 -21.31
C THR A 237 2.65 -9.97 -22.56
N LYS A 238 2.24 -11.07 -23.18
CA LYS A 238 1.30 -11.05 -24.33
C LYS A 238 -0.03 -10.35 -24.01
N LYS A 239 -0.45 -10.31 -22.73
CA LYS A 239 -1.73 -9.73 -22.32
C LYS A 239 -1.69 -8.20 -22.16
N ASN A 240 -0.55 -7.64 -21.78
CA ASN A 240 -0.39 -6.21 -21.46
C ASN A 240 0.60 -5.48 -22.39
N CYS A 241 1.20 -6.15 -23.38
CA CYS A 241 2.13 -5.53 -24.34
C CYS A 241 1.53 -4.36 -25.14
N ASN A 242 0.21 -4.28 -25.23
CA ASN A 242 -0.55 -3.19 -25.86
C ASN A 242 -1.41 -2.40 -24.85
N GLN A 243 -1.17 -2.57 -23.55
CA GLN A 243 -1.90 -1.79 -22.54
C GLN A 243 -1.57 -0.31 -22.71
N ARG A 244 -2.58 0.54 -22.54
CA ARG A 244 -2.48 1.99 -22.73
C ARG A 244 -2.65 2.69 -21.38
N SER A 245 -1.79 3.66 -21.08
CA SER A 245 -1.96 4.50 -19.88
C SER A 245 -3.23 5.35 -19.98
N LYS A 246 -3.90 5.64 -18.86
CA LYS A 246 -5.14 6.41 -18.84
C LYS A 246 -4.92 7.88 -19.21
N GLY A 247 -3.73 8.39 -18.88
CA GLY A 247 -3.33 9.78 -19.05
C GLY A 247 -3.08 10.15 -20.51
N ASN A 248 -2.08 9.54 -21.13
CA ASN A 248 -1.64 9.89 -22.48
C ASN A 248 -1.76 8.73 -23.47
N GLU A 249 -2.35 7.60 -23.05
CA GLU A 249 -2.52 6.43 -23.91
C GLU A 249 -1.20 5.78 -24.37
N TRP A 250 -0.15 5.97 -23.57
CA TRP A 250 1.16 5.39 -23.83
C TRP A 250 1.16 3.88 -23.73
N THR A 251 1.83 3.24 -24.68
CA THR A 251 2.08 1.80 -24.70
C THR A 251 3.47 1.48 -24.17
N PRO A 252 3.74 0.24 -23.74
CA PRO A 252 5.10 -0.19 -23.37
C PRO A 252 6.13 0.06 -24.46
N LEU A 253 5.74 -0.06 -25.74
CA LEU A 253 6.63 0.23 -26.87
C LEU A 253 6.93 1.73 -26.99
N MET A 254 5.97 2.62 -26.75
CA MET A 254 6.22 4.07 -26.76
C MET A 254 7.21 4.47 -25.67
N ILE A 255 7.04 3.94 -24.45
CA ILE A 255 7.98 4.19 -23.36
C ILE A 255 9.39 3.74 -23.74
N LEU A 256 9.55 2.49 -24.20
CA LEU A 256 10.84 1.98 -24.65
C LEU A 256 11.44 2.84 -25.79
N SER A 257 10.61 3.34 -26.71
CA SER A 257 11.06 4.13 -27.86
C SER A 257 11.62 5.50 -27.45
N GLY A 258 11.12 6.08 -26.36
CA GLY A 258 11.64 7.33 -25.80
C GLY A 258 12.90 7.17 -24.94
N LEU A 259 13.30 5.94 -24.60
CA LEU A 259 14.54 5.72 -23.82
C LEU A 259 15.77 5.81 -24.74
N THR A 260 16.80 6.55 -24.31
CA THR A 260 18.02 6.75 -25.11
C THR A 260 19.14 5.76 -24.76
N ASN A 261 18.90 4.81 -23.86
CA ASN A 261 19.87 3.76 -23.52
C ASN A 261 20.12 2.89 -24.77
N LYS A 262 21.33 2.96 -25.33
CA LYS A 262 21.59 2.56 -26.71
C LYS A 262 21.58 1.02 -26.93
N GLU A 263 21.95 0.21 -25.95
CA GLU A 263 22.16 -1.23 -26.14
C GLU A 263 20.96 -2.11 -25.76
N ASP A 264 20.32 -1.87 -24.62
CA ASP A 264 19.21 -2.71 -24.15
C ASP A 264 17.88 -2.42 -24.86
N THR A 265 17.67 -1.18 -25.29
CA THR A 265 16.38 -0.69 -25.82
C THR A 265 15.97 -1.37 -27.12
N ALA A 266 16.90 -1.56 -28.07
CA ALA A 266 16.58 -2.21 -29.34
C ALA A 266 16.20 -3.69 -29.15
N SER A 267 16.87 -4.38 -28.24
CA SER A 267 16.55 -5.78 -27.88
C SER A 267 15.20 -5.86 -27.17
N ALA A 268 14.93 -4.93 -26.25
CA ALA A 268 13.66 -4.80 -25.56
C ALA A 268 12.49 -4.58 -26.52
N ILE A 269 12.61 -3.64 -27.46
CA ILE A 269 11.58 -3.35 -28.46
C ILE A 269 11.27 -4.61 -29.29
N ARG A 270 12.30 -5.28 -29.83
CA ARG A 270 12.13 -6.53 -30.59
C ARG A 270 11.44 -7.62 -29.76
N LYS A 271 11.77 -7.74 -28.47
CA LYS A 271 11.16 -8.72 -27.57
C LYS A 271 9.68 -8.40 -27.31
N VAL A 272 9.32 -7.14 -27.07
CA VAL A 272 7.92 -6.73 -26.86
C VAL A 272 7.09 -6.89 -28.14
N ILE A 273 7.66 -6.56 -29.30
CA ILE A 273 7.05 -6.85 -30.61
C ILE A 273 6.82 -8.37 -30.78
N GLY A 274 7.81 -9.21 -30.43
CA GLY A 274 7.66 -10.67 -30.47
C GLY A 274 6.58 -11.23 -29.52
N MET A 275 6.16 -10.46 -28.51
CA MET A 275 5.03 -10.79 -27.64
C MET A 275 3.67 -10.30 -28.19
N GLY A 276 3.65 -9.61 -29.33
CA GLY A 276 2.45 -9.05 -29.94
C GLY A 276 2.27 -7.54 -29.74
N GLY A 277 3.30 -6.84 -29.26
CA GLY A 277 3.28 -5.38 -29.16
C GLY A 277 3.18 -4.73 -30.55
N ASN A 278 2.24 -3.80 -30.73
CA ASN A 278 1.98 -3.12 -31.99
C ASN A 278 2.58 -1.69 -31.98
N PRO A 279 3.67 -1.43 -32.72
CA PRO A 279 4.30 -0.10 -32.75
C PRO A 279 3.50 0.96 -33.53
N GLY A 280 2.51 0.53 -34.33
CA GLY A 280 1.63 1.41 -35.11
C GLY A 280 0.48 2.04 -34.31
N VAL A 281 0.32 1.67 -33.04
CA VAL A 281 -0.62 2.37 -32.14
C VAL A 281 -0.10 3.78 -31.89
N THR A 282 -1.02 4.75 -31.87
CA THR A 282 -0.73 6.15 -31.54
C THR A 282 -1.23 6.49 -30.13
N ASP A 283 -0.55 7.46 -29.51
CA ASP A 283 -0.98 8.05 -28.24
C ASP A 283 -2.03 9.16 -28.47
N LYS A 284 -2.34 9.95 -27.44
CA LYS A 284 -3.33 11.05 -27.54
C LYS A 284 -2.94 12.16 -28.50
N ASP A 285 -1.65 12.38 -28.72
CA ASP A 285 -1.14 13.42 -29.62
C ASP A 285 -0.95 12.91 -31.05
N GLY A 286 -1.32 11.65 -31.30
CA GLY A 286 -1.18 11.00 -32.60
C GLY A 286 0.23 10.42 -32.82
N TRP A 287 1.07 10.39 -31.78
CA TRP A 287 2.45 9.93 -31.92
C TRP A 287 2.49 8.41 -31.90
N ASN A 288 3.06 7.83 -32.97
CA ASN A 288 3.46 6.43 -32.97
C ASN A 288 4.83 6.25 -32.29
N CYS A 289 5.30 5.01 -32.15
CA CYS A 289 6.58 4.72 -31.51
C CYS A 289 7.78 5.41 -32.20
N LEU A 290 7.71 5.68 -33.52
CA LEU A 290 8.79 6.32 -34.26
C LEU A 290 8.86 7.83 -34.00
N HIS A 291 7.72 8.50 -33.75
CA HIS A 291 7.70 9.88 -33.26
C HIS A 291 8.41 9.98 -31.91
N TRP A 292 8.11 9.07 -30.97
CA TRP A 292 8.79 9.00 -29.67
C TRP A 292 10.31 8.82 -29.81
N ALA A 293 10.75 7.89 -30.66
CA ALA A 293 12.18 7.71 -30.92
C ALA A 293 12.84 8.94 -31.57
N ALA A 294 12.13 9.62 -32.47
CA ALA A 294 12.58 10.82 -33.14
C ALA A 294 12.72 12.02 -32.19
N PHE A 295 11.72 12.26 -31.34
CA PHE A 295 11.70 13.35 -30.37
C PHE A 295 12.78 13.20 -29.30
N HIS A 296 13.02 11.98 -28.83
CA HIS A 296 14.02 11.72 -27.78
C HIS A 296 15.42 11.38 -28.32
N GLY A 297 15.61 11.31 -29.64
CA GLY A 297 16.92 11.03 -30.23
C GLY A 297 17.39 9.58 -30.07
N SER A 298 16.46 8.64 -29.92
CA SER A 298 16.78 7.21 -29.73
C SER A 298 17.02 6.50 -31.07
N LEU A 299 18.25 6.58 -31.58
CA LEU A 299 18.65 5.96 -32.86
C LEU A 299 18.47 4.43 -32.86
N SER A 300 18.75 3.77 -31.74
CA SER A 300 18.63 2.31 -31.64
C SER A 300 17.16 1.87 -31.68
N ALA A 301 16.25 2.63 -31.06
CA ALA A 301 14.82 2.41 -31.17
C ALA A 301 14.31 2.69 -32.60
N ALA A 302 14.70 3.80 -33.21
CA ALA A 302 14.30 4.16 -34.57
C ALA A 302 14.65 3.07 -35.59
N LYS A 303 15.87 2.51 -35.50
CA LYS A 303 16.30 1.36 -36.31
C LYS A 303 15.43 0.13 -36.08
N ALA A 304 15.25 -0.27 -34.83
CA ALA A 304 14.48 -1.47 -34.49
C ALA A 304 13.00 -1.38 -34.92
N LEU A 305 12.41 -0.18 -34.86
CA LEU A 305 11.04 0.07 -35.30
C LEU A 305 10.90 0.06 -36.82
N TYR A 306 11.81 0.73 -37.54
CA TYR A 306 11.80 0.75 -39.01
C TYR A 306 12.00 -0.65 -39.61
N ASP A 307 12.95 -1.43 -39.05
CA ASP A 307 13.21 -2.80 -39.48
C ASP A 307 11.97 -3.71 -39.33
N TYR A 308 11.07 -3.38 -38.40
CA TYR A 308 9.82 -4.10 -38.20
C TYR A 308 8.70 -3.61 -39.14
N ASP A 309 8.50 -2.30 -39.22
CA ASP A 309 7.43 -1.70 -40.03
C ASP A 309 7.85 -0.32 -40.56
N ALA A 310 8.20 -0.29 -41.84
CA ALA A 310 8.57 0.94 -42.53
C ALA A 310 7.40 1.93 -42.69
N SER A 311 6.14 1.50 -42.58
CA SER A 311 4.97 2.37 -42.72
C SER A 311 4.85 3.39 -41.58
N LEU A 312 5.54 3.16 -40.46
CA LEU A 312 5.62 4.09 -39.33
C LEU A 312 6.19 5.47 -39.71
N LEU A 313 6.96 5.55 -40.81
CA LEU A 313 7.51 6.80 -41.36
C LEU A 313 6.44 7.74 -41.94
N ASP A 314 5.35 7.17 -42.45
CA ASP A 314 4.33 7.90 -43.22
C ASP A 314 3.16 8.37 -42.32
N VAL A 315 3.18 8.01 -41.03
CA VAL A 315 2.15 8.41 -40.05
C VAL A 315 2.39 9.85 -39.62
N LYS A 316 1.33 10.66 -39.66
CA LYS A 316 1.35 12.04 -39.16
C LYS A 316 0.72 12.12 -37.78
N ASP A 317 1.31 12.92 -36.91
CA ASP A 317 0.70 13.28 -35.64
C ASP A 317 -0.49 14.25 -35.80
N ASN A 318 -1.09 14.67 -34.67
CA ASN A 318 -2.22 15.60 -34.67
C ASN A 318 -1.87 17.01 -35.19
N GLU A 319 -0.59 17.39 -35.18
CA GLU A 319 -0.09 18.64 -35.79
C GLU A 319 0.26 18.47 -37.27
N GLY A 320 0.10 17.26 -37.82
CA GLY A 320 0.41 16.92 -39.20
C GLY A 320 1.89 16.64 -39.45
N LYS A 321 2.70 16.52 -38.38
CA LYS A 321 4.14 16.31 -38.44
C LYS A 321 4.48 14.84 -38.61
N LEU A 322 5.55 14.58 -39.36
CA LEU A 322 6.14 13.25 -39.51
C LEU A 322 7.24 13.00 -38.46
N PRO A 323 7.62 11.73 -38.18
CA PRO A 323 8.74 11.44 -37.28
C PRO A 323 10.04 12.12 -37.69
N LEU A 324 10.31 12.23 -39.00
CA LEU A 324 11.50 12.93 -39.50
C LEU A 324 11.49 14.42 -39.13
N GLU A 325 10.37 15.09 -39.32
CA GLU A 325 10.21 16.52 -39.01
C GLU A 325 10.39 16.77 -37.50
N MET A 326 9.91 15.83 -36.68
CA MET A 326 10.10 15.86 -35.23
C MET A 326 11.58 15.73 -34.83
N ALA A 327 12.31 14.79 -35.43
CA ALA A 327 13.75 14.65 -35.18
C ALA A 327 14.55 15.90 -35.59
N GLN A 328 14.15 16.56 -36.68
CA GLN A 328 14.77 17.82 -37.12
C GLN A 328 14.44 18.98 -36.18
N GLN A 329 13.20 19.07 -35.68
CA GLN A 329 12.77 20.12 -34.76
C GLN A 329 13.53 20.05 -33.41
N GLU A 330 13.76 18.85 -32.89
CA GLU A 330 14.45 18.63 -31.61
C GLU A 330 15.99 18.54 -31.73
N ASP A 331 16.57 18.88 -32.89
CA ASP A 331 18.01 18.81 -33.21
C ASP A 331 18.65 17.41 -33.01
N ASN A 332 17.85 16.35 -33.15
CA ASN A 332 18.30 14.95 -33.04
C ASN A 332 18.96 14.46 -34.34
N LYS A 333 20.12 15.03 -34.67
CA LYS A 333 20.83 14.86 -35.96
C LYS A 333 21.06 13.41 -36.37
N GLU A 334 21.43 12.54 -35.43
CA GLU A 334 21.68 11.12 -35.73
C GLU A 334 20.42 10.40 -36.21
N VAL A 335 19.28 10.68 -35.57
CA VAL A 335 17.99 10.08 -35.94
C VAL A 335 17.45 10.72 -37.22
N ALA A 336 17.52 12.06 -37.34
CA ALA A 336 17.09 12.76 -38.55
C ALA A 336 17.84 12.25 -39.79
N LYS A 337 19.17 12.14 -39.72
CA LYS A 337 19.98 11.60 -40.82
C LYS A 337 19.58 10.16 -41.18
N TYR A 338 19.37 9.31 -40.18
CA TYR A 338 18.94 7.93 -40.42
C TYR A 338 17.56 7.88 -41.10
N LEU A 339 16.60 8.67 -40.60
CA LEU A 339 15.25 8.77 -41.16
C LEU A 339 15.26 9.33 -42.60
N GLU A 340 16.12 10.30 -42.92
CA GLU A 340 16.33 10.79 -44.29
C GLU A 340 16.88 9.70 -45.23
N GLU A 341 17.87 8.92 -44.77
CA GLU A 341 18.45 7.81 -45.55
C GLU A 341 17.39 6.74 -45.86
N VAL A 342 16.59 6.33 -44.87
CA VAL A 342 15.57 5.28 -45.07
C VAL A 342 14.35 5.78 -45.85
N THR A 343 13.98 7.05 -45.72
CA THR A 343 12.88 7.65 -46.52
C THR A 343 13.27 7.78 -47.99
N ALA A 344 14.50 8.22 -48.30
CA ALA A 344 15.02 8.25 -49.66
C ALA A 344 15.07 6.85 -50.29
N THR A 345 15.48 5.85 -49.51
CA THR A 345 15.50 4.44 -49.94
C THR A 345 14.10 3.91 -50.21
N ALA A 346 13.13 4.21 -49.32
CA ALA A 346 11.74 3.83 -49.50
C ALA A 346 11.12 4.47 -50.76
N ALA A 347 11.44 5.74 -51.06
CA ALA A 347 10.99 6.42 -52.27
C ALA A 347 11.57 5.79 -53.55
N ALA A 348 12.86 5.42 -53.56
CA ALA A 348 13.50 4.77 -54.70
C ALA A 348 12.90 3.38 -55.00
N SER A 349 12.52 2.61 -53.97
CA SER A 349 11.87 1.30 -54.14
C SER A 349 10.47 1.41 -54.77
N LYS A 350 9.75 2.51 -54.55
CA LYS A 350 8.42 2.77 -55.12
C LYS A 350 8.48 3.13 -56.61
N THR A 351 9.61 3.63 -57.11
CA THR A 351 9.77 4.05 -58.52
C THR A 351 10.26 2.95 -59.46
N ASP A 352 10.81 1.84 -58.95
CA ASP A 352 11.39 0.76 -59.76
C ASP A 352 10.39 -0.37 -60.13
N GLY A 353 9.19 -0.37 -59.54
CA GLY A 353 8.13 -1.36 -59.80
C GLY A 353 7.21 -1.06 -61.00
N GLY A 354 7.53 -0.06 -61.82
CA GLY A 354 6.58 0.54 -62.78
C GLY A 354 6.90 0.43 -64.28
N ASP A 355 8.06 -0.08 -64.71
CA ASP A 355 8.45 -0.01 -66.15
C ASP A 355 9.15 -1.28 -66.71
N GLU A 356 8.86 -2.48 -66.19
CA GLU A 356 9.35 -3.75 -66.76
C GLU A 356 8.27 -4.57 -67.50
N GLY A 357 7.35 -3.91 -68.20
CA GLY A 357 6.32 -4.63 -68.94
C GLY A 357 5.59 -3.78 -69.96
N ILE A 358 6.22 -3.52 -71.10
CA ILE A 358 5.69 -3.59 -72.48
C ILE A 358 6.66 -2.81 -73.39
N ARG A 359 7.82 -3.41 -73.68
CA ARG A 359 8.54 -3.14 -74.94
C ARG A 359 8.99 -4.42 -75.61
N LYS A 360 8.20 -4.77 -76.63
CA LYS A 360 8.50 -5.54 -77.85
C LYS A 360 8.92 -7.00 -77.70
N ARG A 361 8.07 -7.90 -78.22
CA ARG A 361 8.49 -8.91 -79.21
C ARG A 361 7.42 -9.11 -80.30
N LYS A 362 7.86 -8.75 -81.52
CA LYS A 362 7.46 -9.12 -82.89
C LYS A 362 5.99 -9.16 -83.28
#